data_AF-A0A7C4H9A5-F1
#
_entry.id   AF-A0A7C4H9A5-F1
#
_cell.length_a   1.000
_cell.length_b   1.000
_cell.length_c   1.000
_cell.angle_alpha   90.00
_cell.angle_beta   90.00
_cell.angle_gamma   90.00
#
_symmetry.space_group_name_H-M   'P 1'
#
loop_
_entity.id
_entity.type
_entity.pdbx_description
1 polymer ?
#
loop_
_entity_poly.entity_id
_entity_poly.type
_entity_poly.pdbx_seq_one_letter_code
_entity_poly.pdbx_strand_id
1 'polypeptide(L)'
;TNVEGVLHRFLDVAQTLKNWSTTPQQTQKCQQAIQNIQMAIEGQISFTIILEDPFGNGMIIPQDQEKITIEELSEEEASKLKTGPYIVLKPEKTRETPQQED
;
A
#
# COMPACT_ATOMS: atom_id res chain seq x y z
N THR A 1 6.76 6.87 -10.44
CA THR A 1 7.83 6.82 -9.41
C THR A 1 8.41 5.42 -9.39
N ASN A 2 9.58 5.20 -8.78
CA ASN A 2 10.17 3.88 -8.57
C ASN A 2 10.17 3.51 -7.07
N VAL A 3 10.58 2.28 -6.76
CA VAL A 3 10.66 1.75 -5.39
C VAL A 3 11.59 2.61 -4.51
N GLU A 4 12.79 2.92 -5.00
CA GLU A 4 13.77 3.74 -4.29
C GLU A 4 13.21 5.12 -3.92
N GLY A 5 12.53 5.79 -4.85
CA GLY A 5 11.89 7.07 -4.62
C GLY A 5 10.71 7.00 -3.64
N VAL A 6 10.08 5.84 -3.46
CA VAL A 6 9.09 5.64 -2.38
C VAL A 6 9.81 5.48 -1.04
N LEU A 7 10.90 4.70 -0.97
CA LEU A 7 11.70 4.53 0.24
C LEU A 7 12.28 5.86 0.74
N HIS A 8 12.79 6.72 -0.16
CA HIS A 8 13.27 8.05 0.23
C HIS A 8 12.16 8.93 0.82
N ARG A 9 10.94 8.91 0.26
CA ARG A 9 9.81 9.64 0.85
C ARG A 9 9.45 9.12 2.23
N PHE A 10 9.52 7.81 2.45
CA PHE A 10 9.31 7.23 3.78
C PHE A 10 10.43 7.61 4.75
N LEU A 11 11.67 7.69 4.27
CA LEU A 11 12.80 8.17 5.05
C LEU A 11 12.59 9.63 5.50
N ASP A 12 12.15 10.51 4.60
CA ASP A 12 11.86 11.93 4.91
C ASP A 12 10.77 12.04 5.99
N VAL A 13 9.69 11.26 5.85
CA VAL A 13 8.62 11.20 6.86
C VAL A 13 9.15 10.69 8.21
N ALA A 14 9.93 9.60 8.22
CA ALA A 14 10.48 9.03 9.44
C ALA A 14 11.46 9.98 10.15
N GLN A 15 12.29 10.72 9.40
CA GLN A 15 13.17 11.76 9.94
C GLN A 15 12.36 12.92 10.53
N THR A 16 11.31 13.36 9.85
CA THR A 16 10.41 14.40 10.35
C THR A 16 9.74 13.97 11.66
N LEU A 17 9.22 12.74 11.72
CA LEU A 17 8.61 12.18 12.93
C LEU A 17 9.61 12.03 14.08
N LYS A 18 10.87 11.64 13.80
CA LYS A 18 11.93 11.63 14.82
C LYS A 18 12.15 13.03 15.39
N ASN A 19 12.21 14.05 14.55
CA ASN A 19 12.41 15.44 14.99
C ASN A 19 11.24 15.97 15.82
N TRP A 20 10.02 15.46 15.61
CA TRP A 20 8.82 15.80 16.38
C TRP A 20 8.56 14.88 17.58
N SER A 21 9.36 13.85 17.78
CA SER A 21 9.18 12.92 18.90
C SER A 21 9.40 13.62 20.24
N THR A 22 8.54 13.32 21.22
CA THR A 22 8.58 13.94 22.55
C THR A 22 8.98 12.97 23.66
N THR A 23 9.13 11.68 23.33
CA THR A 23 9.55 10.65 24.30
C THR A 23 10.70 9.81 23.76
N PRO A 24 11.60 9.31 24.64
CA PRO A 24 12.70 8.44 24.22
C PRO A 24 12.23 7.22 23.44
N GLN A 25 11.10 6.63 23.82
CA GLN A 25 10.52 5.46 23.16
C GLN A 25 10.07 5.78 21.72
N GLN A 26 9.50 6.97 21.48
CA GLN A 26 9.16 7.42 20.13
C GLN A 26 10.42 7.66 19.29
N THR A 27 11.42 8.32 19.86
CA THR A 27 12.70 8.58 19.18
C THR A 27 13.38 7.28 18.75
N GLN A 28 13.42 6.29 19.65
CA GLN A 28 14.00 4.97 19.37
C GLN A 28 13.26 4.24 18.24
N LYS A 29 11.93 4.25 18.24
CA LYS A 29 11.14 3.64 17.15
C LYS A 29 11.42 4.31 15.80
N CYS A 30 11.51 5.65 15.78
CA CYS A 30 11.83 6.38 14.55
C CYS A 30 13.26 6.06 14.07
N GLN A 31 14.24 6.00 14.97
CA GLN A 31 15.62 5.61 14.63
C GLN A 31 15.67 4.20 14.02
N GLN A 32 14.94 3.25 14.59
CA GLN A 32 14.90 1.89 14.05
C GLN A 32 14.25 1.85 12.66
N ALA A 33 13.17 2.61 12.44
CA ALA A 33 12.55 2.72 11.12
C ALA A 33 13.50 3.35 10.10
N ILE A 34 14.17 4.45 10.45
CA ILE A 34 15.17 5.13 9.61
C ILE A 34 16.29 4.15 9.23
N GLN A 35 16.82 3.40 10.20
CA GLN A 35 17.90 2.44 9.95
C GLN A 35 17.44 1.34 8.98
N ASN A 36 16.25 0.77 9.19
CA ASN A 36 15.71 -0.27 8.31
C ASN A 36 15.48 0.23 6.88
N ILE A 37 14.95 1.45 6.73
CA ILE A 37 14.74 2.06 5.40
C ILE A 37 16.09 2.29 4.70
N GLN A 38 17.10 2.78 5.44
CA GLN A 38 18.43 3.00 4.89
C GLN A 38 19.08 1.67 4.43
N MET A 39 19.01 0.62 5.27
CA MET A 39 19.49 -0.72 4.90
C MET A 39 18.75 -1.28 3.67
N ALA A 40 17.45 -1.00 3.53
CA ALA A 40 16.67 -1.41 2.36
C ALA A 40 17.12 -0.67 1.08
N ILE A 41 17.34 0.65 1.16
CA ILE A 41 17.86 1.47 0.04
C ILE A 41 19.25 0.98 -0.38
N GLU A 42 20.11 0.65 0.58
CA GLU A 42 21.47 0.15 0.34
C GLU A 42 21.51 -1.32 -0.12
N GLY A 43 20.37 -2.00 -0.20
CA GLY A 43 20.28 -3.41 -0.61
C GLY A 43 20.87 -4.38 0.42
N GLN A 44 21.02 -3.96 1.68
CA GLN A 44 21.58 -4.79 2.76
C GLN A 44 20.57 -5.74 3.38
N ILE A 45 19.27 -5.48 3.16
CA ILE A 45 18.19 -6.35 3.61
C ILE A 45 17.25 -6.69 2.45
N SER A 46 16.78 -7.93 2.44
CA SER A 46 15.67 -8.35 1.57
C SER A 46 14.35 -7.95 2.21
N PHE A 47 13.42 -7.43 1.41
CA PHE A 47 12.08 -7.06 1.86
C PHE A 47 11.07 -7.25 0.73
N THR A 48 9.80 -7.31 1.11
CA THR A 48 8.68 -7.43 0.17
C THR A 48 7.88 -6.13 0.19
N ILE A 49 7.53 -5.62 -0.99
CA ILE A 49 6.56 -4.53 -1.12
C ILE A 49 5.22 -5.15 -1.45
N ILE A 50 4.23 -4.85 -0.64
CA ILE A 50 2.83 -5.22 -0.86
C ILE A 50 2.10 -3.95 -1.24
N LEU A 51 1.47 -3.94 -2.42
CA LEU A 51 0.65 -2.83 -2.91
C LEU A 51 -0.79 -3.33 -3.06
N GLU A 52 -1.64 -2.97 -2.11
CA GLU A 52 -3.07 -3.24 -2.16
C GLU A 52 -3.79 -1.99 -2.70
N ASP A 53 -4.39 -2.10 -3.88
CA ASP A 53 -5.16 -1.01 -4.48
C ASP A 53 -6.60 -1.47 -4.79
N PRO A 54 -7.60 -1.02 -4.02
CA PRO A 54 -8.99 -1.42 -4.22
C PRO A 54 -9.59 -0.91 -5.54
N PHE A 55 -8.92 0.03 -6.22
CA PHE A 55 -9.38 0.62 -7.48
C PHE A 55 -8.54 0.19 -8.70
N GLY A 56 -7.44 -0.54 -8.50
CA GLY A 56 -6.60 -1.05 -9.58
C GLY A 56 -5.83 0.02 -10.38
N ASN A 57 -5.56 1.19 -9.78
CA ASN A 57 -4.80 2.28 -10.41
C ASN A 57 -3.27 2.14 -10.22
N GLY A 58 -2.84 1.37 -9.23
CA GLY A 58 -1.45 1.13 -8.87
C GLY A 58 -0.83 -0.03 -9.63
N MET A 59 0.48 0.05 -9.88
CA MET A 59 1.23 -1.01 -10.56
C MET A 59 2.71 -0.99 -10.14
N ILE A 60 3.29 -2.17 -9.96
CA ILE A 60 4.74 -2.37 -9.78
C ILE A 60 5.26 -3.08 -11.03
N ILE A 61 6.29 -2.53 -11.66
CA ILE A 61 6.91 -3.11 -12.86
C ILE A 61 8.33 -3.52 -12.51
N PRO A 62 8.60 -4.81 -12.22
CA PRO A 62 9.95 -5.27 -11.94
C PRO A 62 10.71 -5.47 -13.26
N GLN A 63 12.05 -5.42 -13.17
CA GLN A 63 12.90 -5.88 -14.28
C GLN A 63 12.81 -7.40 -14.46
N ASP A 64 12.64 -8.12 -13.35
CA ASP A 64 12.53 -9.57 -13.28
C ASP A 64 11.09 -9.95 -12.88
N GLN A 65 10.35 -10.54 -13.81
CA GLN A 65 8.93 -10.88 -13.61
C GLN A 65 8.72 -12.03 -12.64
N GLU A 66 9.76 -12.81 -12.30
CA GLU A 66 9.65 -13.88 -11.30
C GLU A 66 9.58 -13.31 -9.86
N LYS A 67 9.89 -12.02 -9.68
CA LYS A 67 9.90 -11.34 -8.38
C LYS A 67 8.60 -10.63 -8.03
N ILE A 68 7.55 -10.79 -8.84
CA ILE A 68 6.24 -10.19 -8.58
C ILE A 68 5.15 -11.26 -8.56
N THR A 69 4.22 -11.09 -7.65
CA THR A 69 2.97 -11.84 -7.59
C THR A 69 1.83 -10.83 -7.64
N ILE A 70 0.87 -11.07 -8.53
CA ILE A 70 -0.29 -10.20 -8.72
C ILE A 70 -1.53 -11.05 -8.44
N GLU A 71 -2.37 -10.58 -7.53
CA GLU A 71 -3.60 -11.24 -7.12
C GLU A 71 -4.73 -10.21 -7.19
N GLU A 72 -5.89 -10.62 -7.71
CA GLU A 72 -7.08 -9.79 -7.67
C GLU A 72 -7.68 -9.83 -6.26
N LEU A 73 -7.91 -8.65 -5.68
CA LEU A 73 -8.60 -8.53 -4.40
C LEU A 73 -10.05 -8.98 -4.55
N SER A 74 -10.52 -9.82 -3.63
CA SER A 74 -11.95 -10.08 -3.50
C SER A 74 -12.70 -8.82 -3.06
N GLU A 75 -14.02 -8.78 -3.30
CA GLU A 75 -14.86 -7.68 -2.81
C GLU A 75 -14.74 -7.48 -1.30
N GLU A 76 -14.60 -8.56 -0.54
CA GLU A 76 -14.48 -8.52 0.92
C GLU A 76 -13.15 -7.87 1.33
N GLU A 77 -12.04 -8.26 0.70
CA GLU A 77 -10.71 -7.69 0.96
C GLU A 77 -10.68 -6.21 0.56
N ALA A 78 -11.13 -5.88 -0.65
CA ALA A 78 -11.17 -4.51 -1.13
C ALA A 78 -12.01 -3.60 -0.21
N SER A 79 -13.13 -4.10 0.33
CA SER A 79 -13.99 -3.33 1.24
C SER A 79 -13.36 -3.03 2.61
N LYS A 80 -12.33 -3.78 3.02
CA LYS A 80 -11.61 -3.59 4.30
C LYS A 80 -10.48 -2.57 4.18
N LEU A 81 -10.06 -2.22 2.96
CA LEU A 81 -8.98 -1.27 2.73
C LEU A 81 -9.42 0.17 2.97
N LYS A 82 -8.49 1.01 3.44
CA LYS A 82 -8.74 2.44 3.64
C LYS A 82 -8.79 3.14 2.29
N THR A 83 -9.95 3.65 1.90
CA THR A 83 -10.20 4.33 0.61
C THR A 83 -10.12 5.86 0.70
N GLY A 84 -9.72 6.39 1.86
CA GLY A 84 -9.65 7.82 2.11
C GLY A 84 -11.03 8.48 2.00
N PRO A 85 -11.21 9.57 1.23
CA PRO A 85 -12.49 10.25 1.09
C PRO A 85 -13.50 9.51 0.19
N TYR A 86 -13.08 8.46 -0.50
CA TYR A 86 -13.92 7.72 -1.44
C TYR A 86 -14.68 6.59 -0.72
N ILE A 87 -15.95 6.40 -1.09
CA ILE A 87 -16.78 5.28 -0.61
C ILE A 87 -16.88 4.26 -1.73
N VAL A 88 -16.55 3.00 -1.45
CA VAL A 88 -16.76 1.89 -2.38
C VAL A 88 -18.24 1.52 -2.34
N LEU A 89 -18.97 1.90 -3.39
CA LEU A 89 -20.38 1.56 -3.53
C LEU A 89 -20.51 0.18 -4.19
N LYS A 90 -21.24 -0.74 -3.55
CA LYS A 90 -21.67 -1.97 -4.21
C LYS A 90 -22.86 -1.62 -5.13
N PRO A 91 -22.80 -1.90 -6.44
CA PRO A 91 -24.00 -1.81 -7.25
C PRO A 91 -25.02 -2.81 -6.73
N GLU A 92 -26.25 -2.37 -6.43
CA GLU A 92 -27.33 -3.32 -6.18
C GLU A 92 -27.49 -4.20 -7.42
N LYS A 93 -27.63 -5.53 -7.22
CA LYS A 93 -27.98 -6.44 -8.31
C LYS A 93 -29.21 -5.87 -9.00
N THR A 94 -29.07 -5.50 -10.27
CA THR A 94 -30.17 -5.08 -11.13
C THR A 94 -31.28 -6.11 -10.98
N ARG A 95 -32.44 -5.70 -10.47
CA ARG A 95 -33.61 -6.58 -10.40
C ARG A 95 -33.90 -7.02 -11.83
N GLU A 96 -33.78 -8.31 -12.11
CA GLU A 96 -34.25 -8.88 -13.37
C GLU A 96 -35.73 -8.53 -13.50
N THR A 97 -36.06 -7.70 -14.49
CA THR A 97 -37.45 -7.42 -14.87
C THR A 97 -38.08 -8.75 -15.29
N PRO A 98 -39.19 -9.19 -14.67
CA PRO A 98 -39.91 -10.37 -15.13
C PRO A 98 -40.32 -10.14 -16.58
N GLN A 99 -39.85 -10.98 -17.48
CA GLN A 99 -40.36 -11.03 -18.84
C GLN A 99 -41.82 -11.46 -18.75
N GLN A 100 -42.73 -10.57 -19.19
CA GLN A 100 -44.11 -10.95 -19.44
C GLN A 100 -44.11 -11.86 -20.67
N GLU A 101 -44.38 -13.14 -20.47
CA GLU A 101 -44.75 -14.06 -21.55
C GLU A 101 -46.19 -13.76 -21.97
N ASP A 102 -46.38 -13.37 -23.23
CA ASP A 102 -47.67 -13.33 -23.94
C ASP A 102 -48.01 -14.70 -24.54
#